data_AF-A0A5E4Q5J4-F1
#
_entry.id   AF-A0A5E4Q5J4-F1
#
_cell.length_a   1.000
_cell.length_b   1.000
_cell.length_c   1.000
_cell.angle_alpha   90.00
_cell.angle_beta   90.00
_cell.angle_gamma   90.00
#
_symmetry.space_group_name_H-M   'P 1'
#
loop_
_entity.id
_entity.type
_entity.pdbx_description
1 polymer ?
#
loop_
_entity_poly.entity_id
_entity_poly.type
_entity_poly.pdbx_seq_one_letter_code
_entity_poly.pdbx_strand_id
1 'polypeptide(L)'
;MSTQPGNQQGATTNRKLRETVALELSFVNSNLQLLKEQLAELNSSVELYQNDSKECVMPMIPLGLKETKEIDFREPFKDFILEHYSENAATYEDPISDFMDMRQYYNQLYYIERRFFPPDRSLGKACVLFNIAGIYTQIGARQERKTCAGLDGAVDALLRAAGTLRYIHENFTNAPSVDLAADTLLVLGALMTSQARECLFEKLQLQAREACSGRDRELRDDLDMCLDLAQESAQLAHTYQQLYDKMQTEGVFNYVPYSWVSLVHVKTEFYKALAHQYCATGLLHATVPQHARDRLSALYSNDRDCTLNGVSPTSKYEEEFDHLALGRAHLLESLALYEEALRLQRMCRELRGKEALSRVVTSQRERASRERTSLRDEPEFAELLDAPAILLPTGTDSTRLRPTQS
;
A
#
# COMPACT_ATOMS: atom_id res chain seq x y z
N MET A 1 54.37 -5.24 -8.99
CA MET A 1 54.40 -4.90 -10.43
C MET A 1 54.20 -6.21 -11.17
N SER A 2 53.21 -6.47 -12.01
CA SER A 2 52.02 -5.74 -12.46
C SER A 2 51.44 -6.66 -13.54
N THR A 3 50.30 -7.30 -13.30
CA THR A 3 49.59 -8.10 -14.30
C THR A 3 48.28 -7.40 -14.63
N GLN A 4 48.33 -6.54 -15.66
CA GLN A 4 47.15 -5.98 -16.32
C GLN A 4 46.48 -7.06 -17.19
N PRO A 5 45.14 -7.06 -17.31
CA PRO A 5 44.43 -7.91 -18.26
C PRO A 5 44.52 -7.28 -19.67
N GLY A 6 45.30 -7.92 -20.54
CA GLY A 6 45.41 -7.56 -21.95
C GLY A 6 44.23 -8.09 -22.77
N ASN A 7 43.46 -7.14 -23.33
CA ASN A 7 42.68 -7.22 -24.56
C ASN A 7 42.74 -8.55 -25.33
N GLN A 8 41.65 -9.34 -25.28
CA GLN A 8 41.34 -10.34 -26.30
C GLN A 8 40.32 -9.79 -27.30
N GLN A 9 40.72 -8.77 -28.06
CA GLN A 9 40.13 -8.48 -29.37
C GLN A 9 40.92 -9.28 -30.42
N GLY A 10 40.71 -10.59 -30.44
CA GLY A 10 41.27 -11.49 -31.45
C GLY A 10 40.49 -11.38 -32.76
N ALA A 11 41.17 -10.91 -33.82
CA ALA A 11 40.62 -10.49 -35.08
C ALA A 11 39.92 -11.59 -35.90
N THR A 12 38.61 -11.42 -36.16
CA THR A 12 37.98 -11.92 -37.39
C THR A 12 38.10 -10.84 -38.47
N THR A 13 38.72 -11.18 -39.61
CA THR A 13 39.02 -10.25 -40.74
C THR A 13 37.83 -10.05 -41.69
N ASN A 14 36.69 -10.72 -41.45
CA ASN A 14 35.54 -10.69 -42.33
C ASN A 14 34.51 -9.66 -41.84
N ARG A 15 34.45 -8.51 -42.51
CA ARG A 15 33.52 -7.41 -42.21
C ARG A 15 32.06 -7.86 -42.13
N LYS A 16 31.63 -8.76 -43.03
CA LYS A 16 30.27 -9.32 -43.01
C LYS A 16 30.00 -10.10 -41.73
N LEU A 17 30.97 -10.86 -41.24
CA LEU A 17 30.85 -11.65 -40.03
C LEU A 17 30.74 -10.76 -38.77
N ARG A 18 31.46 -9.62 -38.74
CA ARG A 18 31.30 -8.61 -37.67
C ARG A 18 29.93 -7.94 -37.71
N GLU A 19 29.43 -7.61 -38.90
CA GLU A 19 28.10 -7.01 -39.08
C GLU A 19 26.99 -8.00 -38.66
N THR A 20 27.13 -9.30 -38.99
CA THR A 20 26.21 -10.35 -38.54
C THR A 20 26.26 -10.53 -37.02
N VAL A 21 27.45 -10.63 -36.42
CA VAL A 21 27.59 -10.75 -34.95
C VAL A 21 27.02 -9.53 -34.24
N ALA A 22 27.22 -8.31 -34.76
CA ALA A 22 26.66 -7.09 -34.19
C ALA A 22 25.13 -7.06 -34.24
N LEU A 23 24.53 -7.52 -35.35
CA LEU A 23 23.08 -7.64 -35.50
C LEU A 23 22.49 -8.70 -34.55
N GLU A 24 23.13 -9.86 -34.42
CA GLU A 24 22.70 -10.88 -33.47
C GLU A 24 22.83 -10.38 -32.02
N LEU A 25 23.92 -9.69 -31.69
CA LEU A 25 24.08 -9.09 -30.37
C LEU A 25 23.02 -8.02 -30.09
N SER A 26 22.66 -7.19 -31.08
CA SER A 26 21.61 -6.18 -30.90
C SER A 26 20.24 -6.81 -30.73
N PHE A 27 19.94 -7.89 -31.47
CA PHE A 27 18.70 -8.64 -31.33
C PHE A 27 18.60 -9.31 -29.95
N VAL A 28 19.67 -9.96 -29.50
CA VAL A 28 19.74 -10.55 -28.15
C VAL A 28 19.58 -9.47 -27.09
N ASN A 29 20.27 -8.34 -27.21
CA ASN A 29 20.17 -7.25 -26.24
C ASN A 29 18.77 -6.62 -26.22
N SER A 30 18.11 -6.49 -27.37
CA SER A 30 16.71 -6.04 -27.47
C SER A 30 15.74 -7.01 -26.81
N ASN A 31 15.91 -8.32 -27.01
CA ASN A 31 15.08 -9.33 -26.35
C ASN A 31 15.31 -9.35 -24.84
N LEU A 32 16.56 -9.21 -24.41
CA LEU A 32 16.91 -9.18 -22.99
C LEU A 32 16.35 -7.92 -22.32
N GLN A 33 16.33 -6.78 -23.02
CA GLN A 33 15.67 -5.57 -22.57
C GLN A 33 14.15 -5.75 -22.47
N LEU A 34 13.51 -6.38 -23.46
CA LEU A 34 12.08 -6.70 -23.43
C LEU A 34 11.72 -7.62 -22.25
N LEU A 35 12.51 -8.68 -22.02
CA LEU A 35 12.34 -9.60 -20.90
C LEU A 35 12.50 -8.88 -19.54
N LYS A 36 13.46 -7.96 -19.43
CA LYS A 36 13.63 -7.13 -18.23
C LYS A 36 12.43 -6.22 -17.99
N GLU A 37 11.89 -5.60 -19.05
CA GLU A 37 10.69 -4.77 -18.96
C GLU A 37 9.47 -5.59 -18.55
N GLN A 38 9.28 -6.78 -19.12
CA GLN A 38 8.21 -7.70 -18.73
C GLN A 38 8.35 -8.20 -17.29
N LEU A 39 9.57 -8.48 -16.83
CA LEU A 39 9.81 -8.89 -15.44
C LEU A 39 9.58 -7.73 -14.46
N ALA A 40 9.96 -6.50 -14.84
CA ALA A 40 9.67 -5.31 -14.05
C ALA A 40 8.16 -5.07 -13.96
N GLU A 41 7.43 -5.22 -15.07
CA GLU A 41 5.96 -5.13 -15.12
C GLU A 41 5.30 -6.21 -14.24
N LEU A 42 5.83 -7.43 -14.24
CA LEU A 42 5.33 -8.50 -13.39
C LEU A 42 5.60 -8.22 -11.90
N ASN A 43 6.77 -7.71 -11.56
CA ASN A 43 7.16 -7.35 -10.20
C ASN A 43 6.40 -6.13 -9.65
N SER A 44 5.90 -5.25 -10.53
CA SER A 44 5.00 -4.15 -10.15
C SER A 44 3.52 -4.53 -10.24
N SER A 45 3.20 -5.71 -10.77
CA SER A 45 1.82 -6.16 -10.97
C SER A 45 1.13 -6.42 -9.64
N VAL A 46 0.04 -5.69 -9.44
CA VAL A 46 -0.80 -5.81 -8.25
C VAL A 46 -1.60 -7.12 -8.27
N GLU A 47 -1.88 -7.73 -9.42
CA GLU A 47 -2.81 -8.88 -9.52
C GLU A 47 -2.21 -10.22 -9.13
N LEU A 48 -0.93 -10.46 -9.41
CA LEU A 48 -0.31 -11.79 -9.28
C LEU A 48 -0.39 -12.38 -7.87
N TYR A 49 -0.45 -11.50 -6.86
CA TYR A 49 -0.40 -11.86 -5.46
C TYR A 49 -1.74 -11.63 -4.74
N GLN A 50 -2.81 -11.29 -5.45
CA GLN A 50 -4.13 -11.22 -4.81
C GLN A 50 -4.67 -12.63 -4.55
N ASN A 51 -5.61 -12.72 -3.61
CA ASN A 51 -6.35 -13.96 -3.37
C ASN A 51 -7.25 -14.31 -4.58
N ASP A 52 -7.25 -15.56 -5.02
CA ASP A 52 -8.01 -16.09 -6.17
C ASP A 52 -9.54 -16.19 -5.92
N SER A 53 -10.06 -15.60 -4.85
CA SER A 53 -11.49 -15.63 -4.54
C SER A 53 -12.35 -14.97 -5.64
N LYS A 54 -13.52 -15.55 -5.92
CA LYS A 54 -14.45 -15.08 -6.99
C LYS A 54 -15.04 -13.69 -6.76
N GLU A 55 -14.95 -13.20 -5.53
CA GLU A 55 -15.56 -11.95 -5.10
C GLU A 55 -14.47 -10.89 -4.92
N CYS A 56 -14.56 -9.81 -5.70
CA CYS A 56 -13.53 -8.80 -5.80
C CYS A 56 -13.40 -7.97 -4.51
N VAL A 57 -12.15 -7.73 -4.11
CA VAL A 57 -11.75 -6.82 -3.01
C VAL A 57 -10.77 -5.78 -3.54
N MET A 58 -10.67 -4.63 -2.88
CA MET A 58 -9.80 -3.52 -3.28
C MET A 58 -8.33 -3.98 -3.28
N PRO A 59 -7.61 -4.06 -4.41
CA PRO A 59 -6.33 -4.79 -4.44
C PRO A 59 -5.24 -4.14 -3.57
N MET A 60 -4.38 -4.97 -2.98
CA MET A 60 -3.20 -4.53 -2.22
C MET A 60 -1.96 -4.48 -3.10
N ILE A 61 -1.05 -3.55 -2.86
CA ILE A 61 0.25 -3.44 -3.50
C ILE A 61 1.26 -4.33 -2.75
N PRO A 62 1.73 -5.43 -3.35
CA PRO A 62 2.86 -6.20 -2.84
C PRO A 62 4.18 -5.63 -3.37
N LEU A 63 5.28 -5.90 -2.67
CA LEU A 63 6.62 -5.60 -3.17
C LEU A 63 7.15 -6.78 -3.99
N GLY A 64 7.74 -6.46 -5.14
CA GLY A 64 8.54 -7.40 -5.92
C GLY A 64 9.78 -7.85 -5.13
N LEU A 65 10.24 -9.07 -5.41
CA LEU A 65 11.47 -9.59 -4.81
C LEU A 65 12.67 -9.12 -5.63
N LYS A 66 13.77 -8.78 -4.97
CA LYS A 66 15.04 -8.46 -5.63
C LYS A 66 15.71 -9.76 -6.10
N GLU A 67 16.16 -9.73 -7.36
CA GLU A 67 17.10 -10.73 -7.86
C GLU A 67 18.39 -10.64 -7.06
N THR A 68 18.68 -11.68 -6.27
CA THR A 68 19.98 -11.82 -5.62
C THR A 68 20.96 -12.37 -6.64
N LYS A 69 21.90 -11.54 -7.09
CA LYS A 69 23.09 -12.05 -7.78
C LYS A 69 23.90 -12.88 -6.80
N GLU A 70 24.35 -14.06 -7.22
CA GLU A 70 25.32 -14.83 -6.45
C GLU A 70 26.56 -13.97 -6.22
N ILE A 71 26.84 -13.68 -4.95
CA ILE A 71 28.10 -13.04 -4.55
C ILE A 71 29.06 -14.19 -4.29
N ASP A 72 30.04 -14.35 -5.18
CA ASP A 72 31.11 -15.31 -4.99
C ASP A 72 32.05 -14.84 -3.87
N PHE A 73 31.98 -15.52 -2.73
CA PHE A 73 32.85 -15.24 -1.59
C PHE A 73 34.14 -16.03 -1.61
N ARG A 74 34.37 -16.90 -2.61
CA ARG A 74 35.57 -17.73 -2.69
C ARG A 74 36.83 -16.88 -2.65
N GLU A 75 36.95 -15.93 -3.57
CA GLU A 75 38.12 -15.04 -3.65
C GLU A 75 38.25 -14.14 -2.40
N PRO A 76 37.20 -13.46 -1.91
CA PRO A 76 37.28 -12.70 -0.64
C PRO A 76 37.71 -13.54 0.58
N PHE A 77 37.25 -14.79 0.71
CA PHE A 77 37.70 -15.67 1.78
C PHE A 77 39.14 -16.10 1.61
N LYS A 78 39.57 -16.38 0.38
CA LYS A 78 40.97 -16.73 0.10
C LYS A 78 41.90 -15.58 0.44
N ASP A 79 41.55 -14.36 0.02
CA ASP A 79 42.28 -13.15 0.35
C ASP A 79 42.34 -12.93 1.86
N PHE A 80 41.21 -13.10 2.57
CA PHE A 80 41.16 -12.95 4.03
C PHE A 80 42.01 -14.00 4.76
N ILE A 81 41.94 -15.28 4.37
CA ILE A 81 42.72 -16.35 5.00
C ILE A 81 44.22 -16.10 4.81
N LEU A 82 44.61 -15.68 3.61
CA LEU A 82 46.00 -15.36 3.30
C LEU A 82 46.47 -14.12 4.06
N GLU A 83 45.66 -13.06 4.13
CA GLU A 83 46.03 -11.79 4.76
C GLU A 83 46.03 -11.86 6.30
N HIS A 84 44.98 -12.44 6.90
CA HIS A 84 44.82 -12.44 8.36
C HIS A 84 45.47 -13.64 9.07
N TYR A 85 45.50 -14.80 8.42
CA TYR A 85 46.06 -16.03 9.02
C TYR A 85 47.40 -16.44 8.41
N SER A 86 47.82 -15.82 7.29
CA SER A 86 49.04 -16.22 6.55
C SER A 86 49.03 -17.69 6.15
N GLU A 87 47.84 -18.25 5.95
CA GLU A 87 47.63 -19.64 5.58
C GLU A 87 47.34 -19.79 4.08
N ASN A 88 47.65 -20.95 3.51
CA ASN A 88 47.32 -21.24 2.12
C ASN A 88 45.81 -21.48 1.98
N ALA A 89 45.13 -20.54 1.34
CA ALA A 89 43.70 -20.58 1.16
C ALA A 89 43.18 -21.78 0.35
N ALA A 90 44.01 -22.40 -0.50
CA ALA A 90 43.65 -23.60 -1.26
C ALA A 90 43.30 -24.80 -0.36
N THR A 91 43.74 -24.79 0.89
CA THR A 91 43.42 -25.82 1.89
C THR A 91 41.96 -25.75 2.36
N TYR A 92 41.30 -24.62 2.10
CA TYR A 92 39.94 -24.32 2.55
C TYR A 92 38.92 -24.31 1.40
N GLU A 93 39.31 -24.74 0.20
CA GLU A 93 38.46 -24.74 -0.99
C GLU A 93 37.16 -25.55 -0.79
N ASP A 94 37.28 -26.77 -0.24
CA ASP A 94 36.13 -27.65 0.01
C ASP A 94 35.18 -27.07 1.08
N PRO A 95 35.64 -26.63 2.27
CA PRO A 95 34.79 -25.92 3.24
C PRO A 95 34.12 -24.66 2.69
N ILE A 96 34.83 -23.88 1.85
CA ILE A 96 34.28 -22.68 1.22
C ILE A 96 33.20 -23.05 0.19
N SER A 97 33.38 -24.16 -0.55
CA SER A 97 32.37 -24.64 -1.49
C SER A 97 31.13 -25.16 -0.77
N ASP A 98 31.30 -25.99 0.26
CA ASP A 98 30.20 -26.45 1.11
C ASP A 98 29.42 -25.27 1.73
N PHE A 99 30.13 -24.20 2.09
CA PHE A 99 29.52 -22.94 2.55
C PHE A 99 28.73 -22.23 1.45
N MET A 100 29.27 -22.13 0.24
CA MET A 100 28.57 -21.52 -0.90
C MET A 100 27.26 -22.25 -1.20
N ASP A 101 27.23 -23.58 -1.03
CA ASP A 101 26.04 -24.41 -1.19
C ASP A 101 25.06 -24.27 -0.01
N MET A 102 25.57 -24.20 1.23
CA MET A 102 24.75 -24.02 2.45
C MET A 102 24.16 -22.62 2.62
N ARG A 103 24.62 -21.61 1.86
CA ARG A 103 24.10 -20.24 1.89
C ARG A 103 22.60 -20.14 1.54
N GLN A 104 22.00 -21.21 1.01
CA GLN A 104 20.54 -21.35 0.95
C GLN A 104 19.87 -21.22 2.35
N TYR A 105 20.60 -21.43 3.45
CA TYR A 105 20.12 -21.34 4.83
C TYR A 105 20.56 -20.04 5.54
N TYR A 106 19.59 -19.13 5.68
CA TYR A 106 19.66 -17.74 6.13
C TYR A 106 20.45 -17.41 7.42
N ASN A 107 20.56 -18.34 8.38
CA ASN A 107 21.05 -18.01 9.73
C ASN A 107 22.57 -17.87 9.84
N GLN A 108 23.35 -18.44 8.92
CA GLN A 108 24.81 -18.42 9.01
C GLN A 108 25.43 -17.11 8.51
N LEU A 109 24.74 -16.38 7.62
CA LEU A 109 25.25 -15.14 7.01
C LEU A 109 25.49 -14.03 8.05
N TYR A 110 24.66 -13.97 9.11
CA TYR A 110 24.79 -12.98 10.18
C TYR A 110 26.11 -13.11 10.96
N TYR A 111 26.44 -14.33 11.40
CA TYR A 111 27.64 -14.59 12.20
C TYR A 111 28.93 -14.41 11.38
N ILE A 112 28.85 -14.70 10.08
CA ILE A 112 30.00 -14.65 9.18
C ILE A 112 30.29 -13.21 8.74
N GLU A 113 29.28 -12.45 8.30
CA GLU A 113 29.51 -11.04 7.96
C GLU A 113 30.05 -10.24 9.14
N ARG A 114 29.63 -10.56 10.38
CA ARG A 114 30.12 -9.88 11.57
C ARG A 114 31.56 -10.27 11.95
N ARG A 115 32.05 -11.42 11.48
CA ARG A 115 33.37 -11.96 11.86
C ARG A 115 34.43 -11.77 10.78
N PHE A 116 34.06 -11.80 9.51
CA PHE A 116 34.99 -11.85 8.37
C PHE A 116 34.96 -10.62 7.47
N PHE A 117 33.93 -9.77 7.57
CA PHE A 117 33.80 -8.59 6.72
C PHE A 117 33.67 -7.32 7.57
N PRO A 118 34.27 -6.20 7.14
CA PRO A 118 34.15 -4.95 7.88
C PRO A 118 32.70 -4.41 7.77
N PRO A 119 32.20 -3.69 8.80
CA PRO A 119 30.77 -3.35 8.98
C PRO A 119 30.16 -2.55 7.81
N ASP A 120 31.01 -1.93 7.00
CA ASP A 120 30.73 -1.17 5.79
C ASP A 120 30.34 -2.01 4.56
N ARG A 121 30.47 -3.36 4.59
CA ARG A 121 30.06 -4.28 3.50
C ARG A 121 28.80 -5.11 3.78
N SER A 122 27.77 -4.50 4.36
CA SER A 122 26.52 -5.17 4.80
C SER A 122 25.40 -5.28 3.73
N LEU A 123 25.73 -5.09 2.45
CA LEU A 123 24.75 -5.03 1.35
C LEU A 123 23.92 -6.31 1.18
N GLY A 124 24.54 -7.49 1.40
CA GLY A 124 23.86 -8.78 1.30
C GLY A 124 22.69 -8.89 2.27
N LYS A 125 22.88 -8.47 3.52
CA LYS A 125 21.82 -8.48 4.55
C LYS A 125 20.65 -7.56 4.21
N ALA A 126 20.90 -6.36 3.71
CA ALA A 126 19.83 -5.41 3.37
C ALA A 126 18.91 -5.96 2.27
N CYS A 127 19.48 -6.55 1.22
CA CYS A 127 18.70 -7.17 0.13
C CYS A 127 17.89 -8.38 0.62
N VAL A 128 18.47 -9.20 1.49
CA VAL A 128 17.79 -10.35 2.08
C VAL A 128 16.60 -9.90 2.95
N LEU A 129 16.80 -8.89 3.80
CA LEU A 129 15.73 -8.31 4.62
C LEU A 129 14.64 -7.67 3.75
N PHE A 130 15.02 -7.01 2.65
CA PHE A 130 14.05 -6.46 1.70
C PHE A 130 13.19 -7.58 1.08
N ASN A 131 13.80 -8.71 0.70
CA ASN A 131 13.06 -9.86 0.19
C ASN A 131 12.15 -10.49 1.25
N ILE A 132 12.56 -10.55 2.52
CA ILE A 132 11.69 -10.96 3.64
C ILE A 132 10.49 -10.02 3.74
N ALA A 133 10.71 -8.70 3.70
CA ALA A 133 9.62 -7.72 3.70
C ALA A 133 8.69 -7.96 2.50
N GLY A 134 9.24 -8.16 1.30
CA GLY A 134 8.47 -8.48 0.10
C GLY A 134 7.61 -9.74 0.25
N ILE A 135 8.16 -10.83 0.79
CA ILE A 135 7.40 -12.05 1.09
C ILE A 135 6.24 -11.75 2.04
N TYR A 136 6.47 -11.00 3.12
CA TYR A 136 5.39 -10.60 4.02
C TYR A 136 4.30 -9.79 3.33
N THR A 137 4.65 -8.86 2.43
CA THR A 137 3.65 -8.11 1.66
C THR A 137 2.82 -9.00 0.74
N GLN A 138 3.44 -10.00 0.12
CA GLN A 138 2.77 -10.97 -0.75
C GLN A 138 1.86 -11.91 0.05
N ILE A 139 2.29 -12.34 1.24
CA ILE A 139 1.44 -13.09 2.18
C ILE A 139 0.22 -12.24 2.54
N GLY A 140 0.42 -10.97 2.93
CA GLY A 140 -0.67 -10.06 3.28
C GLY A 140 -1.68 -9.85 2.16
N ALA A 141 -1.22 -9.67 0.92
CA ALA A 141 -2.07 -9.53 -0.26
C ALA A 141 -2.89 -10.80 -0.60
N ARG A 142 -2.39 -11.99 -0.24
CA ARG A 142 -3.05 -13.29 -0.48
C ARG A 142 -4.08 -13.68 0.57
N GLN A 143 -4.13 -13.02 1.71
CA GLN A 143 -5.06 -13.39 2.79
C GLN A 143 -6.53 -13.26 2.37
N GLU A 144 -7.39 -14.08 2.96
CA GLU A 144 -8.84 -14.00 2.73
C GLU A 144 -9.47 -12.87 3.57
N ARG A 145 -9.64 -11.71 2.96
CA ARG A 145 -10.11 -10.48 3.62
C ARG A 145 -11.61 -10.39 3.91
N LYS A 146 -12.33 -11.52 3.84
CA LYS A 146 -13.76 -11.61 4.23
C LYS A 146 -13.98 -12.24 5.60
N THR A 147 -12.91 -12.64 6.26
CA THR A 147 -12.96 -13.19 7.60
C THR A 147 -12.13 -12.33 8.52
N CYS A 148 -12.54 -12.18 9.78
CA CYS A 148 -11.73 -11.48 10.78
C CYS A 148 -10.33 -12.09 10.91
N ALA A 149 -10.23 -13.43 10.88
CA ALA A 149 -8.96 -14.14 10.97
C ALA A 149 -8.02 -13.86 9.78
N GLY A 150 -8.55 -13.85 8.54
CA GLY A 150 -7.74 -13.51 7.38
C GLY A 150 -7.30 -12.04 7.37
N LEU A 151 -8.15 -11.13 7.84
CA LEU A 151 -7.79 -9.72 8.02
C LEU A 151 -6.71 -9.53 9.10
N ASP A 152 -6.80 -10.22 10.23
CA ASP A 152 -5.75 -10.20 11.26
C ASP A 152 -4.42 -10.76 10.71
N GLY A 153 -4.47 -11.84 9.94
CA GLY A 153 -3.30 -12.38 9.24
C GLY A 153 -2.71 -11.39 8.22
N ALA A 154 -3.54 -10.61 7.54
CA ALA A 154 -3.08 -9.57 6.60
C ALA A 154 -2.40 -8.42 7.35
N VAL A 155 -2.99 -7.97 8.45
CA VAL A 155 -2.44 -6.92 9.31
C VAL A 155 -1.09 -7.33 9.89
N ASP A 156 -0.99 -8.54 10.47
CA ASP A 156 0.27 -9.05 11.02
C ASP A 156 1.37 -9.10 9.95
N ALA A 157 1.09 -9.65 8.77
CA ALA A 157 2.05 -9.72 7.68
C ALA A 157 2.51 -8.31 7.21
N LEU A 158 1.57 -7.39 6.98
CA LEU A 158 1.89 -6.03 6.53
C LEU A 158 2.69 -5.24 7.58
N LEU A 159 2.36 -5.39 8.87
CA LEU A 159 3.10 -4.73 9.95
C LEU A 159 4.49 -5.33 10.15
N ARG A 160 4.67 -6.64 9.96
CA ARG A 160 6.00 -7.27 9.91
C ARG A 160 6.83 -6.71 8.76
N ALA A 161 6.26 -6.59 7.57
CA ALA A 161 6.94 -5.96 6.43
C ALA A 161 7.36 -4.52 6.74
N ALA A 162 6.44 -3.70 7.28
CA ALA A 162 6.74 -2.32 7.68
C ALA A 162 7.87 -2.25 8.72
N GLY A 163 7.84 -3.14 9.73
CA GLY A 163 8.89 -3.25 10.74
C GLY A 163 10.24 -3.65 10.15
N THR A 164 10.27 -4.61 9.23
CA THR A 164 11.49 -5.01 8.52
C THR A 164 12.06 -3.87 7.67
N LEU A 165 11.23 -3.14 6.92
CA LEU A 165 11.66 -1.98 6.13
C LEU A 165 12.23 -0.86 7.00
N ARG A 166 11.58 -0.57 8.13
CA ARG A 166 12.08 0.40 9.12
C ARG A 166 13.42 -0.03 9.71
N TYR A 167 13.58 -1.32 10.03
CA TYR A 167 14.86 -1.85 10.50
C TYR A 167 15.96 -1.66 9.46
N ILE A 168 15.67 -1.89 8.18
CA ILE A 168 16.64 -1.63 7.10
C ILE A 168 17.01 -0.14 7.07
N HIS A 169 16.03 0.75 7.11
CA HIS A 169 16.24 2.21 7.12
C HIS A 169 17.13 2.68 8.28
N GLU A 170 16.90 2.16 9.49
CA GLU A 170 17.64 2.58 10.69
C GLU A 170 19.07 2.02 10.78
N ASN A 171 19.36 0.88 10.14
CA ASN A 171 20.62 0.15 10.34
C ASN A 171 21.54 0.12 9.10
N PHE A 172 21.06 0.51 7.92
CA PHE A 172 21.81 0.44 6.66
C PHE A 172 21.87 1.82 5.99
N THR A 173 22.71 2.71 6.51
CA THR A 173 22.81 4.12 6.11
C THR A 173 23.58 4.38 4.81
N ASN A 174 24.46 3.45 4.39
CA ASN A 174 25.22 3.54 3.14
C ASN A 174 24.58 2.67 2.05
N ALA A 175 23.37 3.03 1.61
CA ALA A 175 22.59 2.27 0.63
C ALA A 175 23.31 2.21 -0.74
N PRO A 176 23.70 1.02 -1.25
CA PRO A 176 24.37 0.87 -2.55
C PRO A 176 23.40 0.82 -3.74
N SER A 177 22.09 0.75 -3.47
CA SER A 177 21.03 0.60 -4.47
C SER A 177 19.87 1.53 -4.17
N VAL A 178 19.21 2.00 -5.21
CA VAL A 178 18.25 3.10 -5.15
C VAL A 178 16.95 2.72 -4.42
N ASP A 179 16.53 1.45 -4.46
CA ASP A 179 15.36 0.97 -3.69
C ASP A 179 15.64 0.77 -2.19
N LEU A 180 16.89 0.99 -1.76
CA LEU A 180 17.27 1.07 -0.35
C LEU A 180 17.52 2.53 0.07
N ALA A 181 17.20 3.51 -0.78
CA ALA A 181 17.24 4.91 -0.40
C ALA A 181 16.29 5.15 0.80
N ALA A 182 16.72 6.02 1.71
CA ALA A 182 16.01 6.26 2.96
C ALA A 182 14.55 6.70 2.72
N ASP A 183 14.33 7.65 1.80
CA ASP A 183 13.00 8.16 1.47
C ASP A 183 12.10 7.09 0.85
N THR A 184 12.65 6.23 -0.01
CA THR A 184 11.92 5.09 -0.59
C THR A 184 11.49 4.11 0.49
N LEU A 185 12.38 3.72 1.41
CA LEU A 185 12.05 2.81 2.52
C LEU A 185 10.97 3.39 3.44
N LEU A 186 10.99 4.70 3.70
CA LEU A 186 9.95 5.38 4.48
C LEU A 186 8.59 5.34 3.77
N VAL A 187 8.56 5.56 2.45
CA VAL A 187 7.33 5.48 1.66
C VAL A 187 6.81 4.05 1.56
N LEU A 188 7.67 3.06 1.38
CA LEU A 188 7.27 1.65 1.39
C LEU A 188 6.74 1.22 2.77
N GLY A 189 7.38 1.67 3.85
CA GLY A 189 6.88 1.46 5.21
C GLY A 189 5.51 2.10 5.42
N ALA A 190 5.32 3.35 4.98
CA ALA A 190 4.06 4.07 5.06
C ALA A 190 2.95 3.38 4.24
N LEU A 191 3.28 2.85 3.05
CA LEU A 191 2.37 2.04 2.24
C LEU A 191 1.91 0.80 2.99
N MET A 192 2.84 0.06 3.61
CA MET A 192 2.48 -1.14 4.38
C MET A 192 1.57 -0.82 5.57
N THR A 193 1.86 0.25 6.31
CA THR A 193 1.00 0.68 7.43
C THR A 193 -0.37 1.17 6.96
N SER A 194 -0.46 1.80 5.78
CA SER A 194 -1.74 2.26 5.21
C SER A 194 -2.61 1.07 4.78
N GLN A 195 -2.01 0.05 4.16
CA GLN A 195 -2.71 -1.19 3.82
C GLN A 195 -3.12 -2.00 5.06
N ALA A 196 -2.33 -1.96 6.14
CA ALA A 196 -2.73 -2.56 7.41
C ALA A 196 -3.95 -1.82 8.02
N ARG A 197 -3.97 -0.48 7.95
CA ARG A 197 -5.14 0.34 8.35
C ARG A 197 -6.37 -0.01 7.51
N GLU A 198 -6.21 -0.23 6.22
CA GLU A 198 -7.28 -0.70 5.32
C GLU A 198 -7.86 -2.04 5.78
N CYS A 199 -7.03 -3.04 6.09
CA CYS A 199 -7.51 -4.32 6.61
C CYS A 199 -8.23 -4.17 7.96
N LEU A 200 -7.75 -3.29 8.85
CA LEU A 200 -8.44 -3.02 10.11
C LEU A 200 -9.81 -2.38 9.89
N PHE A 201 -9.93 -1.46 8.94
CA PHE A 201 -11.20 -0.86 8.57
C PHE A 201 -12.18 -1.90 7.99
N GLU A 202 -11.71 -2.78 7.10
CA GLU A 202 -12.53 -3.88 6.58
C GLU A 202 -12.99 -4.83 7.70
N LYS A 203 -12.14 -5.06 8.71
CA LYS A 203 -12.51 -5.87 9.87
C LYS A 203 -13.62 -5.20 10.68
N LEU A 204 -13.51 -3.89 10.90
CA LEU A 204 -14.55 -3.11 11.57
C LEU A 204 -15.87 -3.18 10.78
N GLN A 205 -15.84 -3.11 9.46
CA GLN A 205 -17.03 -3.26 8.61
C GLN A 205 -17.69 -4.65 8.78
N LEU A 206 -16.91 -5.72 8.87
CA LEU A 206 -17.43 -7.08 9.10
C LEU A 206 -18.09 -7.19 10.47
N GLN A 207 -17.39 -6.76 11.52
CA GLN A 207 -17.89 -6.80 12.90
C GLN A 207 -19.16 -5.96 13.07
N ALA A 208 -19.22 -4.78 12.44
CA ALA A 208 -20.41 -3.95 12.44
C ALA A 208 -21.61 -4.67 11.81
N ARG A 209 -21.42 -5.36 10.67
CA ARG A 209 -22.48 -6.15 10.01
C ARG A 209 -22.93 -7.33 10.86
N GLU A 210 -22.00 -8.05 11.47
CA GLU A 210 -22.30 -9.17 12.37
C GLU A 210 -23.11 -8.71 13.59
N ALA A 211 -22.69 -7.61 14.23
CA ALA A 211 -23.38 -7.02 15.37
C ALA A 211 -24.82 -6.55 15.05
N CYS A 212 -25.07 -6.13 13.81
CA CYS A 212 -26.42 -5.79 13.33
C CYS A 212 -27.26 -7.03 13.02
N SER A 213 -26.68 -8.05 12.35
CA SER A 213 -27.39 -9.29 12.00
C SER A 213 -27.94 -10.05 13.20
N GLY A 214 -27.27 -9.99 14.36
CA GLY A 214 -27.76 -10.61 15.59
C GLY A 214 -28.96 -9.91 16.23
N ARG A 215 -29.39 -8.75 15.72
CA ARG A 215 -30.43 -7.88 16.31
C ARG A 215 -31.64 -7.65 15.39
N ASP A 216 -31.78 -8.40 14.30
CA ASP A 216 -32.76 -8.15 13.21
C ASP A 216 -32.72 -6.70 12.69
N ARG A 217 -31.56 -6.05 12.78
CA ARG A 217 -31.32 -4.68 12.31
C ARG A 217 -30.34 -4.70 11.16
N GLU A 218 -30.50 -3.77 10.24
CA GLU A 218 -29.49 -3.52 9.22
C GLU A 218 -28.49 -2.47 9.70
N LEU A 219 -27.29 -2.42 9.11
CA LEU A 219 -26.27 -1.43 9.44
C LEU A 219 -26.81 0.00 9.31
N ARG A 220 -27.69 0.25 8.34
CA ARG A 220 -28.31 1.55 8.10
C ARG A 220 -29.18 2.04 9.26
N ASP A 221 -29.67 1.13 10.10
CA ASP A 221 -30.55 1.47 11.23
C ASP A 221 -29.76 1.90 12.48
N ASP A 222 -28.43 1.76 12.46
CA ASP A 222 -27.52 2.11 13.56
C ASP A 222 -26.70 3.35 13.18
N LEU A 223 -27.26 4.54 13.53
CA LEU A 223 -26.67 5.83 13.21
C LEU A 223 -25.24 5.96 13.75
N ASP A 224 -25.02 5.55 14.99
CA ASP A 224 -23.71 5.70 15.64
C ASP A 224 -22.65 4.87 14.92
N MET A 225 -22.97 3.61 14.62
CA MET A 225 -22.08 2.74 13.86
C MET A 225 -21.81 3.28 12.44
N CYS A 226 -22.82 3.84 11.77
CA CYS A 226 -22.64 4.48 10.47
C CYS A 226 -21.68 5.67 10.55
N LEU A 227 -21.85 6.57 11.52
CA LEU A 227 -20.98 7.73 11.69
C LEU A 227 -19.55 7.33 12.10
N ASP A 228 -19.41 6.31 12.94
CA ASP A 228 -18.10 5.79 13.32
C ASP A 228 -17.35 5.18 12.11
N LEU A 229 -18.05 4.40 11.27
CA LEU A 229 -17.50 3.90 10.00
C LEU A 229 -17.15 5.05 9.04
N ALA A 230 -17.97 6.11 9.01
CA ALA A 230 -17.70 7.28 8.20
C ALA A 230 -16.39 7.97 8.62
N GLN A 231 -16.17 8.19 9.92
CA GLN A 231 -14.95 8.79 10.43
C GLN A 231 -13.71 7.92 10.21
N GLU A 232 -13.81 6.60 10.42
CA GLU A 232 -12.69 5.70 10.17
C GLU A 232 -12.34 5.61 8.67
N SER A 233 -13.35 5.65 7.79
CA SER A 233 -13.13 5.71 6.34
C SER A 233 -12.50 7.04 5.92
N ALA A 234 -12.91 8.16 6.52
CA ALA A 234 -12.30 9.47 6.29
C ALA A 234 -10.84 9.50 6.74
N GLN A 235 -10.52 8.87 7.88
CA GLN A 235 -9.15 8.71 8.37
C GLN A 235 -8.30 7.83 7.46
N LEU A 236 -8.87 6.77 6.89
CA LEU A 236 -8.17 5.93 5.93
C LEU A 236 -7.89 6.69 4.62
N ALA A 237 -8.87 7.44 4.11
CA ALA A 237 -8.69 8.32 2.96
C ALA A 237 -7.58 9.35 3.22
N HIS A 238 -7.58 9.99 4.39
CA HIS A 238 -6.52 10.94 4.77
C HIS A 238 -5.14 10.29 4.84
N THR A 239 -5.05 9.08 5.41
CA THR A 239 -3.80 8.31 5.46
C THR A 239 -3.26 8.04 4.04
N TYR A 240 -4.13 7.66 3.11
CA TYR A 240 -3.74 7.44 1.71
C TYR A 240 -3.41 8.74 0.96
N GLN A 241 -4.09 9.84 1.24
CA GLN A 241 -3.73 11.16 0.69
C GLN A 241 -2.32 11.57 1.12
N GLN A 242 -2.00 11.45 2.41
CA GLN A 242 -0.66 11.74 2.92
C GLN A 242 0.41 10.85 2.27
N LEU A 243 0.08 9.59 2.00
CA LEU A 243 0.97 8.68 1.28
C LEU A 243 1.16 9.11 -0.18
N TYR A 244 0.07 9.49 -0.86
CA TYR A 244 0.10 10.00 -2.23
C TYR A 244 1.02 11.23 -2.32
N ASP A 245 0.85 12.21 -1.44
CA ASP A 245 1.68 13.43 -1.41
C ASP A 245 3.16 13.09 -1.21
N LYS A 246 3.47 12.12 -0.34
CA LYS A 246 4.85 11.64 -0.13
C LYS A 246 5.43 10.96 -1.37
N MET A 247 4.64 10.15 -2.08
CA MET A 247 5.05 9.49 -3.32
C MET A 247 5.35 10.48 -4.45
N GLN A 248 4.77 11.69 -4.41
CA GLN A 248 4.98 12.74 -5.40
C GLN A 248 6.23 13.60 -5.15
N THR A 249 6.93 13.40 -4.02
CA THR A 249 8.16 14.16 -3.71
C THR A 249 9.30 13.80 -4.67
N GLU A 250 10.17 14.77 -5.00
CA GLU A 250 11.25 14.61 -5.99
C GLU A 250 12.18 13.43 -5.69
N GLY A 251 12.40 13.11 -4.41
CA GLY A 251 13.24 12.01 -3.96
C GLY A 251 12.62 10.61 -4.08
N VAL A 252 11.33 10.50 -4.44
CA VAL A 252 10.60 9.22 -4.45
C VAL A 252 9.87 8.96 -5.77
N PHE A 253 9.38 10.01 -6.44
CA PHE A 253 8.50 9.88 -7.62
C PHE A 253 9.07 9.00 -8.73
N ASN A 254 10.40 9.00 -8.92
CA ASN A 254 11.07 8.19 -9.95
C ASN A 254 11.35 6.74 -9.53
N TYR A 255 11.07 6.37 -8.27
CA TYR A 255 11.41 5.06 -7.69
C TYR A 255 10.20 4.20 -7.38
N VAL A 256 9.01 4.79 -7.33
CA VAL A 256 7.76 4.06 -7.13
C VAL A 256 7.04 3.95 -8.48
N PRO A 257 6.54 2.75 -8.86
CA PRO A 257 5.78 2.58 -10.08
C PRO A 257 4.58 3.54 -10.14
N TYR A 258 4.39 4.20 -11.29
CA TYR A 258 3.28 5.14 -11.49
C TYR A 258 1.90 4.50 -11.24
N SER A 259 1.76 3.20 -11.50
CA SER A 259 0.53 2.46 -11.20
C SER A 259 0.24 2.32 -9.71
N TRP A 260 1.27 2.23 -8.86
CA TRP A 260 1.11 2.23 -7.41
C TRP A 260 0.63 3.59 -6.91
N VAL A 261 1.25 4.67 -7.40
CA VAL A 261 0.84 6.05 -7.11
C VAL A 261 -0.61 6.28 -7.54
N SER A 262 -0.96 5.82 -8.75
CA SER A 262 -2.32 5.89 -9.28
C SER A 262 -3.31 5.10 -8.41
N LEU A 263 -2.94 3.89 -7.97
CA LEU A 263 -3.82 3.05 -7.13
C LEU A 263 -4.02 3.67 -5.75
N VAL A 264 -2.98 4.24 -5.13
CA VAL A 264 -3.10 4.98 -3.87
C VAL A 264 -4.05 6.18 -4.02
N HIS A 265 -4.00 6.89 -5.15
CA HIS A 265 -4.93 7.99 -5.42
C HIS A 265 -6.37 7.49 -5.60
N VAL A 266 -6.57 6.39 -6.35
CA VAL A 266 -7.88 5.74 -6.47
C VAL A 266 -8.44 5.32 -5.10
N LYS A 267 -7.59 4.74 -4.22
CA LYS A 267 -7.97 4.38 -2.86
C LYS A 267 -8.36 5.60 -2.03
N THR A 268 -7.65 6.71 -2.17
CA THR A 268 -7.96 7.97 -1.49
C THR A 268 -9.38 8.43 -1.80
N GLU A 269 -9.72 8.55 -3.08
CA GLU A 269 -11.06 8.96 -3.52
C GLU A 269 -12.13 7.92 -3.15
N PHE A 270 -11.82 6.63 -3.25
CA PHE A 270 -12.75 5.56 -2.88
C PHE A 270 -13.10 5.54 -1.40
N TYR A 271 -12.12 5.67 -0.49
CA TYR A 271 -12.38 5.70 0.95
C TYR A 271 -13.00 7.02 1.40
N LYS A 272 -12.73 8.12 0.68
CA LYS A 272 -13.44 9.39 0.88
C LYS A 272 -14.91 9.23 0.47
N ALA A 273 -15.19 8.61 -0.68
CA ALA A 273 -16.55 8.30 -1.12
C ALA A 273 -17.29 7.42 -0.11
N LEU A 274 -16.64 6.37 0.41
CA LEU A 274 -17.21 5.51 1.46
C LEU A 274 -17.55 6.29 2.74
N ALA A 275 -16.70 7.24 3.15
CA ALA A 275 -16.97 8.06 4.32
C ALA A 275 -18.27 8.86 4.16
N HIS A 276 -18.40 9.54 3.03
CA HIS A 276 -19.61 10.28 2.68
C HIS A 276 -20.83 9.36 2.55
N GLN A 277 -20.67 8.16 1.95
CA GLN A 277 -21.76 7.18 1.85
C GLN A 277 -22.24 6.73 3.24
N TYR A 278 -21.34 6.38 4.16
CA TYR A 278 -21.72 5.95 5.51
C TYR A 278 -22.40 7.08 6.30
N CYS A 279 -21.89 8.30 6.18
CA CYS A 279 -22.53 9.46 6.78
C CYS A 279 -23.95 9.66 6.22
N ALA A 280 -24.10 9.64 4.89
CA ALA A 280 -25.39 9.73 4.22
C ALA A 280 -26.37 8.66 4.71
N THR A 281 -25.98 7.39 4.68
CA THR A 281 -26.83 6.27 5.11
C THR A 281 -27.28 6.43 6.56
N GLY A 282 -26.37 6.79 7.47
CA GLY A 282 -26.74 7.03 8.86
C GLY A 282 -27.77 8.15 8.99
N LEU A 283 -27.56 9.29 8.33
CA LEU A 283 -28.43 10.45 8.41
C LEU A 283 -29.80 10.24 7.76
N LEU A 284 -29.85 9.54 6.63
CA LEU A 284 -31.09 9.28 5.89
C LEU A 284 -32.00 8.27 6.61
N HIS A 285 -31.41 7.39 7.41
CA HIS A 285 -32.12 6.36 8.17
C HIS A 285 -32.24 6.68 9.67
N ALA A 286 -31.79 7.86 10.10
CA ALA A 286 -31.90 8.29 11.49
C ALA A 286 -33.38 8.43 11.90
N THR A 287 -33.81 7.63 12.88
CA THR A 287 -35.19 7.65 13.40
C THR A 287 -35.43 8.72 14.46
N VAL A 288 -34.36 9.22 15.10
CA VAL A 288 -34.41 10.22 16.16
C VAL A 288 -33.63 11.46 15.73
N PRO A 289 -34.30 12.52 15.21
CA PRO A 289 -33.63 13.71 14.68
C PRO A 289 -32.73 14.43 15.68
N GLN A 290 -33.11 14.44 16.97
CA GLN A 290 -32.30 15.05 18.02
C GLN A 290 -30.97 14.32 18.22
N HIS A 291 -30.98 12.99 18.22
CA HIS A 291 -29.77 12.17 18.32
C HIS A 291 -28.84 12.43 17.13
N ALA A 292 -29.40 12.53 15.92
CA ALA A 292 -28.64 12.89 14.73
C ALA A 292 -27.99 14.27 14.85
N ARG A 293 -28.74 15.27 15.32
CA ARG A 293 -28.21 16.61 15.57
C ARG A 293 -27.06 16.60 16.58
N ASP A 294 -27.23 15.89 17.70
CA ASP A 294 -26.21 15.81 18.76
C ASP A 294 -24.92 15.14 18.25
N ARG A 295 -25.06 14.02 17.51
CA ARG A 295 -23.92 13.31 16.91
C ARG A 295 -23.22 14.11 15.81
N LEU A 296 -23.97 14.85 15.00
CA LEU A 296 -23.40 15.73 13.97
C LEU A 296 -22.70 16.94 14.55
N SER A 297 -23.25 17.51 15.63
CA SER A 297 -22.56 18.54 16.39
C SER A 297 -21.21 18.01 16.88
N ALA A 298 -21.16 16.80 17.44
CA ALA A 298 -19.89 16.18 17.82
C ALA A 298 -18.97 15.87 16.62
N LEU A 299 -19.53 15.47 15.47
CA LEU A 299 -18.80 15.15 14.25
C LEU A 299 -18.13 16.38 13.61
N TYR A 300 -18.75 17.56 13.71
CA TYR A 300 -18.31 18.79 13.03
C TYR A 300 -17.83 19.90 13.99
N SER A 301 -17.93 19.73 15.30
CA SER A 301 -17.38 20.68 16.27
C SER A 301 -15.86 20.58 16.28
N ASN A 302 -15.21 21.49 15.56
CA ASN A 302 -13.79 21.75 15.75
C ASN A 302 -13.60 22.50 17.07
N ASP A 303 -12.95 21.85 18.04
CA ASP A 303 -12.47 22.48 19.30
C ASP A 303 -11.52 23.68 19.05
N ARG A 304 -11.14 23.93 17.79
CA ARG A 304 -10.21 24.99 17.35
C ARG A 304 -10.87 26.30 16.91
N ASP A 305 -12.16 26.33 16.59
CA ASP A 305 -12.80 27.54 16.02
C ASP A 305 -13.41 28.49 17.08
N CYS A 306 -13.37 28.14 18.36
CA CYS A 306 -13.93 28.96 19.45
C CYS A 306 -13.14 30.23 19.80
N THR A 307 -12.07 30.62 19.08
CA THR A 307 -11.20 31.72 19.56
C THR A 307 -10.92 32.89 18.62
N LEU A 308 -11.24 32.89 17.32
CA LEU A 308 -10.72 33.97 16.46
C LEU A 308 -11.64 34.67 15.46
N ASN A 309 -12.88 34.25 15.23
CA ASN A 309 -13.91 35.07 14.60
C ASN A 309 -15.24 34.38 14.86
N GLY A 310 -16.22 35.08 15.44
CA GLY A 310 -17.48 34.52 15.96
C GLY A 310 -18.47 34.00 14.91
N VAL A 311 -17.99 33.24 13.92
CA VAL A 311 -18.80 32.48 12.96
C VAL A 311 -18.30 31.05 13.02
N SER A 312 -18.90 30.25 13.90
CA SER A 312 -18.70 28.80 13.89
C SER A 312 -19.30 28.24 12.60
N PRO A 313 -18.73 27.19 11.97
CA PRO A 313 -19.32 26.55 10.79
C PRO A 313 -20.77 26.09 11.04
N THR A 314 -21.14 25.87 12.31
CA THR A 314 -22.49 25.55 12.78
C THR A 314 -23.49 26.71 12.68
N SER A 315 -23.05 27.97 12.66
CA SER A 315 -23.97 29.14 12.63
C SER A 315 -24.78 29.27 11.33
N LYS A 316 -24.39 28.59 10.24
CA LYS A 316 -25.19 28.45 9.02
C LYS A 316 -26.27 27.37 9.10
N TYR A 317 -26.22 26.51 10.11
CA TYR A 317 -27.06 25.31 10.26
C TYR A 317 -27.97 25.37 11.50
N GLU A 318 -28.01 26.51 12.19
CA GLU A 318 -28.78 26.71 13.42
C GLU A 318 -30.27 27.03 13.19
N GLU A 319 -30.65 27.52 12.01
CA GLU A 319 -32.04 27.77 11.63
C GLU A 319 -32.53 26.64 10.70
N GLU A 320 -33.32 25.70 11.25
CA GLU A 320 -33.86 24.50 10.57
C GLU A 320 -32.82 23.48 10.08
N PHE A 321 -32.14 22.81 11.02
CA PHE A 321 -31.27 21.67 10.71
C PHE A 321 -32.05 20.47 10.13
N ASP A 322 -31.99 20.32 8.80
CA ASP A 322 -32.51 19.15 8.08
C ASP A 322 -31.40 18.11 7.85
N HIS A 323 -31.36 17.09 8.72
CA HIS A 323 -30.41 15.98 8.59
C HIS A 323 -30.63 15.16 7.32
N LEU A 324 -31.85 15.15 6.75
CA LEU A 324 -32.14 14.45 5.50
C LEU A 324 -31.51 15.20 4.32
N ALA A 325 -31.61 16.53 4.30
CA ALA A 325 -30.96 17.35 3.29
C ALA A 325 -29.43 17.21 3.34
N LEU A 326 -28.83 17.21 4.54
CA LEU A 326 -27.40 16.94 4.71
C LEU A 326 -27.03 15.51 4.29
N GLY A 327 -27.84 14.51 4.63
CA GLY A 327 -27.66 13.13 4.17
C GLY A 327 -27.68 13.01 2.65
N ARG A 328 -28.58 13.71 1.96
CA ARG A 328 -28.63 13.78 0.49
C ARG A 328 -27.37 14.44 -0.08
N ALA A 329 -26.91 15.55 0.50
CA ALA A 329 -25.67 16.20 0.09
C ALA A 329 -24.46 15.26 0.18
N HIS A 330 -24.30 14.54 1.31
CA HIS A 330 -23.25 13.53 1.45
C HIS A 330 -23.40 12.39 0.43
N LEU A 331 -24.63 11.97 0.11
CA LEU A 331 -24.86 10.92 -0.89
C LEU A 331 -24.42 11.37 -2.30
N LEU A 332 -24.70 12.63 -2.67
CA LEU A 332 -24.25 13.23 -3.93
C LEU A 332 -22.73 13.28 -4.01
N GLU A 333 -22.08 13.78 -2.96
CA GLU A 333 -20.62 13.84 -2.87
C GLU A 333 -20.01 12.43 -2.99
N SER A 334 -20.58 11.42 -2.32
CA SER A 334 -20.11 10.04 -2.42
C SER A 334 -20.15 9.50 -3.86
N LEU A 335 -21.21 9.81 -4.62
CA LEU A 335 -21.36 9.38 -6.01
C LEU A 335 -20.31 10.04 -6.91
N ALA A 336 -20.08 11.35 -6.74
CA ALA A 336 -19.08 12.10 -7.48
C ALA A 336 -17.66 11.55 -7.23
N LEU A 337 -17.32 11.26 -5.98
CA LEU A 337 -16.02 10.70 -5.58
C LEU A 337 -15.82 9.27 -6.14
N TYR A 338 -16.86 8.43 -6.17
CA TYR A 338 -16.77 7.12 -6.84
C TYR A 338 -16.53 7.25 -8.35
N GLU A 339 -17.14 8.23 -9.00
CA GLU A 339 -16.89 8.50 -10.42
C GLU A 339 -15.47 9.01 -10.66
N GLU A 340 -14.95 9.83 -9.76
CA GLU A 340 -13.57 10.29 -9.79
C GLU A 340 -12.58 9.13 -9.60
N ALA A 341 -12.82 8.22 -8.64
CA ALA A 341 -12.02 7.01 -8.48
C ALA A 341 -11.99 6.15 -9.76
N LEU A 342 -13.14 5.97 -10.43
CA LEU A 342 -13.22 5.26 -11.71
C LEU A 342 -12.53 6.04 -12.86
N ARG A 343 -12.56 7.37 -12.83
CA ARG A 343 -11.86 8.22 -13.81
C ARG A 343 -10.35 8.06 -13.65
N LEU A 344 -9.82 8.17 -12.43
CA LEU A 344 -8.41 7.96 -12.10
C LEU A 344 -7.93 6.56 -12.52
N GLN A 345 -8.72 5.53 -12.23
CA GLN A 345 -8.43 4.17 -12.69
C GLN A 345 -8.28 4.10 -14.22
N ARG A 346 -9.23 4.69 -14.97
CA ARG A 346 -9.21 4.68 -16.45
C ARG A 346 -8.05 5.48 -17.04
N MET A 347 -7.55 6.49 -16.33
CA MET A 347 -6.40 7.27 -16.78
C MET A 347 -5.09 6.49 -16.70
N CYS A 348 -4.95 5.57 -15.74
CA CYS A 348 -3.75 4.76 -15.62
C CYS A 348 -3.80 3.53 -16.54
N ARG A 349 -2.82 3.40 -17.45
CA ARG A 349 -2.75 2.31 -18.44
C ARG A 349 -2.79 0.92 -17.78
N GLU A 350 -2.05 0.75 -16.70
CA GLU A 350 -1.93 -0.52 -15.97
C GLU A 350 -3.17 -0.83 -15.13
N LEU A 351 -3.95 0.17 -14.70
CA LEU A 351 -5.14 -0.03 -13.87
C LEU A 351 -6.44 -0.13 -14.69
N ARG A 352 -6.48 0.42 -15.90
CA ARG A 352 -7.69 0.46 -16.75
C ARG A 352 -8.27 -0.93 -17.03
N GLY A 353 -7.42 -1.96 -17.16
CA GLY A 353 -7.82 -3.34 -17.43
C GLY A 353 -8.12 -4.18 -16.19
N LYS A 354 -7.98 -3.63 -14.98
CA LYS A 354 -8.09 -4.37 -13.72
C LYS A 354 -9.56 -4.50 -13.30
N GLU A 355 -10.22 -5.56 -13.75
CA GLU A 355 -11.67 -5.76 -13.53
C GLU A 355 -12.05 -5.82 -12.05
N ALA A 356 -11.22 -6.43 -11.22
CA ALA A 356 -11.50 -6.53 -9.78
C ALA A 356 -11.64 -5.14 -9.12
N LEU A 357 -10.75 -4.20 -9.48
CA LEU A 357 -10.81 -2.81 -9.02
C LEU A 357 -12.08 -2.12 -9.52
N SER A 358 -12.37 -2.22 -10.82
CA SER A 358 -13.60 -1.65 -11.41
C SER A 358 -14.86 -2.16 -10.73
N ARG A 359 -14.93 -3.48 -10.46
CA ARG A 359 -16.09 -4.14 -9.85
C ARG A 359 -16.32 -3.69 -8.42
N VAL A 360 -15.27 -3.53 -7.61
CA VAL A 360 -15.38 -3.05 -6.23
C VAL A 360 -15.96 -1.64 -6.19
N VAL A 361 -15.38 -0.72 -6.97
CA VAL A 361 -15.82 0.69 -6.98
C VAL A 361 -17.23 0.80 -7.56
N THR A 362 -17.52 0.09 -8.66
CA THR A 362 -18.85 0.12 -9.30
C THR A 362 -19.92 -0.47 -8.40
N SER A 363 -19.64 -1.57 -7.70
CA SER A 363 -20.58 -2.19 -6.75
C SER A 363 -21.00 -1.22 -5.63
N GLN A 364 -20.04 -0.50 -5.03
CA GLN A 364 -20.32 0.49 -4.00
C GLN A 364 -21.09 1.70 -4.54
N ARG A 365 -20.70 2.21 -5.72
CA ARG A 365 -21.42 3.29 -6.39
C ARG A 365 -22.85 2.91 -6.73
N GLU A 366 -23.08 1.70 -7.22
CA GLU A 366 -24.44 1.20 -7.51
C GLU A 366 -25.29 1.12 -6.25
N ARG A 367 -24.71 0.71 -5.12
CA ARG A 367 -25.41 0.71 -3.83
C ARG A 367 -25.84 2.12 -3.43
N ALA A 368 -24.94 3.10 -3.49
CA ALA A 368 -25.25 4.51 -3.22
C ALA A 368 -26.30 5.07 -4.20
N SER A 369 -26.23 4.69 -5.47
CA SER A 369 -27.18 5.12 -6.51
C SER A 369 -28.60 4.57 -6.28
N ARG A 370 -28.72 3.32 -5.82
CA ARG A 370 -30.02 2.73 -5.44
C ARG A 370 -30.63 3.48 -4.26
N GLU A 371 -29.84 3.79 -3.25
CA GLU A 371 -30.27 4.59 -2.09
C GLU A 371 -30.72 6.00 -2.52
N ARG A 372 -30.02 6.64 -3.45
CA ARG A 372 -30.47 7.92 -4.03
C ARG A 372 -31.80 7.78 -4.75
N THR A 373 -31.96 6.70 -5.54
CA THR A 373 -33.17 6.49 -6.34
C THR A 373 -34.40 6.25 -5.44
N SER A 374 -34.24 5.61 -4.29
CA SER A 374 -35.34 5.47 -3.32
C SER A 374 -35.81 6.78 -2.68
N LEU A 375 -35.06 7.87 -2.82
CA LEU A 375 -35.33 9.17 -2.20
C LEU A 375 -35.96 10.21 -3.16
N ARG A 376 -36.23 9.81 -4.42
CA ARG A 376 -36.60 10.71 -5.53
C ARG A 376 -38.00 11.31 -5.47
N ASP A 377 -38.84 10.89 -4.52
CA ASP A 377 -40.21 11.40 -4.35
C ASP A 377 -40.27 12.73 -3.55
N GLU A 378 -39.13 13.22 -3.04
CA GLU A 378 -39.03 14.44 -2.23
C GLU A 378 -38.44 15.62 -3.03
N PRO A 379 -38.89 16.87 -2.78
CA PRO A 379 -38.63 18.03 -3.65
C PRO A 379 -37.14 18.35 -3.84
N GLU A 380 -36.76 18.66 -5.09
CA GLU A 380 -35.40 18.95 -5.61
C GLU A 380 -34.66 20.12 -4.94
N PHE A 381 -35.31 20.91 -4.07
CA PHE A 381 -34.70 22.05 -3.39
C PHE A 381 -33.57 21.66 -2.39
N ALA A 382 -33.45 20.37 -2.06
CA ALA A 382 -32.37 19.82 -1.23
C ALA A 382 -31.01 19.68 -1.94
N GLU A 383 -30.91 19.91 -3.27
CA GLU A 383 -29.65 19.83 -4.02
C GLU A 383 -28.73 21.07 -3.85
N LEU A 384 -29.09 22.04 -3.01
CA LEU A 384 -28.34 23.29 -2.84
C LEU A 384 -27.28 23.28 -1.73
N LEU A 385 -27.20 22.20 -0.93
CA LEU A 385 -26.26 22.07 0.17
C LEU A 385 -25.00 21.31 -0.26
N ASP A 386 -23.84 21.94 -0.06
CA ASP A 386 -22.55 21.25 -0.22
C ASP A 386 -22.27 20.40 1.02
N ALA A 387 -21.82 19.16 0.80
CA ALA A 387 -21.45 18.26 1.89
C ALA A 387 -20.16 18.75 2.57
N PRO A 388 -20.16 19.00 3.90
CA PRO A 388 -18.93 19.34 4.61
C PRO A 388 -17.96 18.16 4.64
N ALA A 389 -16.67 18.46 4.81
CA ALA A 389 -15.65 17.44 5.02
C ALA A 389 -15.84 16.76 6.39
N ILE A 390 -15.91 15.43 6.41
CA ILE A 390 -16.06 14.65 7.65
C ILE A 390 -14.78 14.78 8.48
N LEU A 391 -14.92 15.23 9.74
CA LEU A 391 -13.77 15.37 10.63
C LEU A 391 -13.23 13.99 11.06
N LEU A 392 -11.90 13.95 11.21
CA LEU A 392 -11.19 12.76 11.62
C LEU A 392 -11.48 12.41 13.09
N PRO A 393 -11.40 11.13 13.49
CA PRO A 393 -11.57 10.75 14.89
C PRO A 393 -10.59 11.51 15.80
N THR A 394 -11.09 12.12 16.87
CA THR A 394 -10.24 12.72 17.91
C THR A 394 -9.46 11.62 18.65
N GLY A 395 -8.25 11.90 19.14
CA GLY A 395 -7.27 10.91 19.63
C GLY A 395 -7.70 9.96 20.77
N THR A 396 -8.90 10.10 21.34
CA THR A 396 -9.52 9.11 22.24
C THR A 396 -10.16 7.94 21.48
N ASP A 397 -10.61 8.15 20.25
CA ASP A 397 -11.28 7.18 19.38
C ASP A 397 -10.32 6.38 18.48
N SER A 398 -9.05 6.77 18.39
CA SER A 398 -8.02 6.05 17.61
C SER A 398 -7.73 4.63 18.11
N THR A 399 -8.43 4.18 19.16
CA THR A 399 -8.32 2.86 19.77
C THR A 399 -9.23 1.81 19.13
N ARG A 400 -10.17 2.20 18.26
CA ARG A 400 -11.17 1.30 17.63
C ARG A 400 -10.58 0.31 16.62
N LEU A 401 -9.48 0.69 15.98
CA LEU A 401 -8.76 -0.16 15.02
C LEU A 401 -7.50 -0.75 15.67
N ARG A 402 -7.66 -1.74 16.56
CA ARG A 402 -6.55 -2.56 17.04
C ARG A 402 -6.73 -4.02 16.59
N PRO A 403 -5.64 -4.73 16.28
CA PRO A 403 -5.69 -6.19 16.13
C PRO A 403 -6.26 -6.79 17.42
N THR A 404 -7.08 -7.82 17.30
CA THR A 404 -7.49 -8.62 18.47
C THR A 404 -6.24 -9.30 19.02
N GLN A 405 -5.91 -9.05 20.29
CA GLN A 405 -4.83 -9.80 20.94
C GLN A 405 -5.27 -11.27 21.01
N SER A 406 -4.50 -12.13 20.35
CA SER A 406 -4.70 -13.58 20.35
C SER A 406 -4.39 -14.19 21.70
#